data_AF-A0A938SBA8-F1
#
_entry.id   AF-A0A938SBA8-F1
#
_cell.length_a   1.000
_cell.length_b   1.000
_cell.length_c   1.000
_cell.angle_alpha   90.00
_cell.angle_beta   90.00
_cell.angle_gamma   90.00
#
_symmetry.space_group_name_H-M   'P 1'
#
loop_
_entity.id
_entity.type
_entity.pdbx_description
1 polymer ?
#
loop_
_entity_poly.entity_id
_entity_poly.type
_entity_poly.pdbx_seq_one_letter_code
_entity_poly.pdbx_strand_id
1 'polypeptide(L)'
;DALASNGDLSAYEWAKQRVAEIGKERAKPKPLVNGQDLIAHGLTPGPVFKQILSAIEEEQLEERLTTREEALKRMAELAAKLS
;
A
#
# COMPACT_ATOMS: atom_id res chain seq x y z
N ASP A 1 1.21 -29.16 16.81
CA ASP A 1 1.83 -28.33 17.85
C ASP A 1 2.79 -27.32 17.25
N ALA A 2 2.79 -26.12 17.84
CA ALA A 2 3.70 -24.99 17.64
C ALA A 2 3.74 -24.37 16.21
N LEU A 3 2.95 -23.33 15.90
CA LEU A 3 3.10 -21.92 16.35
C LEU A 3 4.54 -21.40 16.17
N ALA A 4 5.04 -21.40 14.94
CA ALA A 4 6.20 -20.63 14.54
C ALA A 4 5.93 -19.91 13.21
N SER A 5 4.85 -19.12 13.15
CA SER A 5 4.77 -18.08 12.13
C SER A 5 5.53 -16.88 12.69
N ASN A 6 6.86 -16.95 12.59
CA ASN A 6 7.74 -15.85 12.95
C ASN A 6 7.23 -14.61 12.21
N GLY A 7 6.68 -13.67 12.99
CA GLY A 7 6.23 -12.38 12.51
C GLY A 7 7.34 -11.75 11.69
N ASP A 8 7.11 -11.74 10.39
CA ASP A 8 8.02 -11.35 9.32
C ASP A 8 8.22 -9.82 9.37
N LEU A 9 8.86 -9.36 10.44
CA LEU A 9 9.32 -7.97 10.60
C LEU A 9 10.31 -7.60 9.48
N SER A 10 10.97 -8.62 8.90
CA SER A 10 11.84 -8.51 7.73
C SER A 10 11.08 -8.05 6.47
N ALA A 11 9.88 -8.59 6.21
CA ALA A 11 9.03 -8.14 5.10
C ALA A 11 8.52 -6.71 5.30
N TYR A 12 8.22 -6.32 6.54
CA TYR A 12 7.82 -4.95 6.89
C TYR A 12 8.94 -3.94 6.61
N GLU A 13 10.18 -4.26 6.99
CA GLU A 13 11.35 -3.40 6.73
C GLU A 13 11.67 -3.28 5.23
N TRP A 14 11.52 -4.38 4.46
CA TRP A 14 11.72 -4.36 3.01
C TRP A 14 10.67 -3.51 2.27
N ALA A 15 9.40 -3.61 2.68
CA ALA A 15 8.33 -2.78 2.14
C ALA A 15 8.56 -1.28 2.43
N LYS A 16 9.07 -0.95 3.63
CA LYS A 16 9.36 0.42 4.04
C LYS A 16 10.47 1.07 3.20
N GLN A 17 11.52 0.34 2.85
CA GLN A 17 12.60 0.86 1.99
C GLN A 17 12.13 1.09 0.54
N ARG A 18 11.29 0.21 -0.01
CA ARG A 18 10.81 0.32 -1.40
C ARG A 18 9.77 1.42 -1.61
N VAL A 19 8.91 1.68 -0.63
CA VAL A 19 7.93 2.79 -0.71
C VAL A 19 8.62 4.15 -0.62
N ALA A 20 9.71 4.26 0.13
CA ALA A 20 10.48 5.51 0.23
C ALA A 20 11.27 5.85 -1.06
N GLU A 21 11.65 4.84 -1.85
CA GLU A 21 12.44 5.02 -3.08
C GLU A 21 11.63 5.47 -4.31
N ILE A 22 10.28 5.41 -4.27
CA ILE A 22 9.40 5.93 -5.35
C ILE A 22 9.29 7.47 -5.29
N GLY A 23 10.06 8.13 -4.42
CA GLY A 23 10.09 9.60 -4.28
C GLY A 23 11.08 10.32 -5.19
N LYS A 24 11.83 9.62 -6.06
CA LYS A 24 12.78 10.26 -6.96
C LYS A 24 12.29 10.25 -8.40
N GLU A 25 12.07 11.47 -8.89
CA GLU A 25 11.97 11.92 -10.27
C GLU A 25 10.55 12.17 -10.81
N ARG A 26 10.30 13.48 -11.01
CA ARG A 26 9.21 14.16 -11.74
C ARG A 26 7.88 14.27 -11.01
N ALA A 27 7.58 15.48 -10.52
CA ALA A 27 6.27 16.16 -10.38
C ALA A 27 4.98 15.32 -10.22
N LYS A 28 5.02 14.12 -9.64
CA LYS A 28 3.83 13.33 -9.35
C LYS A 28 3.13 13.91 -8.12
N PRO A 29 1.79 13.92 -8.09
CA PRO A 29 1.06 14.30 -6.90
C PRO A 29 1.45 13.36 -5.75
N LYS A 30 1.47 13.88 -4.52
CA LYS A 30 1.83 13.08 -3.35
C LYS A 30 0.84 11.91 -3.21
N PRO A 31 1.30 10.67 -3.01
CA PRO A 31 0.41 9.52 -2.89
C PRO A 31 -0.62 9.73 -1.76
N LEU A 32 -1.88 9.41 -2.02
CA LEU A 32 -2.99 9.60 -1.07
C LEU A 32 -2.95 8.61 0.10
N VAL A 33 -2.41 7.41 -0.12
CA VAL A 33 -2.15 6.38 0.89
C VAL A 33 -0.79 5.74 0.66
N ASN A 34 -0.26 5.08 1.69
CA ASN A 34 1.04 4.43 1.65
C ASN A 34 0.99 3.02 2.26
N GLY A 35 2.14 2.34 2.25
CA GLY A 35 2.26 1.00 2.85
C GLY A 35 1.86 0.93 4.33
N GLN A 36 2.05 2.01 5.09
CA GLN A 36 1.71 2.04 6.50
C GLN A 36 0.19 2.04 6.71
N ASP A 37 -0.58 2.65 5.81
CA ASP A 37 -2.05 2.58 5.83
C ASP A 37 -2.53 1.14 5.62
N LEU A 38 -1.89 0.38 4.72
CA LEU A 38 -2.19 -1.04 4.47
C LEU A 38 -1.92 -1.91 5.70
N ILE A 39 -0.79 -1.68 6.38
CA ILE A 39 -0.44 -2.40 7.62
C ILE A 39 -1.45 -2.05 8.73
N ALA A 40 -1.84 -0.78 8.85
CA ALA A 40 -2.84 -0.35 9.82
C ALA A 40 -4.23 -1.00 9.57
N HIS A 41 -4.51 -1.41 8.33
CA HIS A 41 -5.72 -2.17 7.97
C HIS A 41 -5.58 -3.69 8.14
N GLY A 42 -4.49 -4.16 8.74
CA GLY A 42 -4.26 -5.58 9.02
C GLY A 42 -3.72 -6.38 7.84
N LEU A 43 -3.32 -5.73 6.74
CA LEU A 43 -2.66 -6.43 5.64
C LEU A 43 -1.20 -6.73 5.97
N THR A 44 -0.76 -7.92 5.56
CA THR A 44 0.63 -8.35 5.68
C THR A 44 1.46 -7.89 4.49
N PRO A 45 2.66 -7.30 4.72
CA PRO A 45 3.53 -6.83 3.65
C PRO A 45 3.81 -7.93 2.62
N GLY A 46 3.60 -7.62 1.35
CA GLY A 46 3.75 -8.61 0.28
C GLY A 46 3.47 -8.03 -1.12
N PRO A 47 3.44 -8.88 -2.17
CA PRO A 47 3.21 -8.43 -3.54
C PRO A 47 1.85 -7.73 -3.72
N VAL A 48 0.87 -8.03 -2.86
CA VAL A 48 -0.44 -7.37 -2.81
C VAL A 48 -0.34 -5.87 -2.51
N PHE A 49 0.64 -5.44 -1.71
CA PHE A 49 0.82 -4.01 -1.39
C PHE A 49 1.14 -3.22 -2.64
N LYS A 50 2.06 -3.72 -3.46
CA LYS A 50 2.42 -3.07 -4.72
C LYS A 50 1.20 -2.97 -5.63
N GLN A 51 0.40 -4.03 -5.73
CA GLN A 51 -0.81 -4.02 -6.56
C GLN A 51 -1.81 -2.96 -6.09
N ILE A 52 -2.07 -2.88 -4.78
CA ILE A 52 -3.00 -1.90 -4.23
C ILE A 52 -2.48 -0.47 -4.39
N LEU A 53 -1.21 -0.21 -4.03
CA LEU A 53 -0.62 1.12 -4.14
C LEU A 53 -0.49 1.59 -5.58
N SER A 54 -0.15 0.70 -6.52
CA SER A 54 -0.11 1.04 -7.95
C SER A 54 -1.50 1.37 -8.48
N ALA A 55 -2.52 0.55 -8.17
CA ALA A 55 -3.89 0.84 -8.59
C ALA A 55 -4.40 2.19 -8.07
N ILE A 56 -4.09 2.52 -6.81
CA ILE A 56 -4.47 3.83 -6.23
C ILE A 56 -3.67 4.97 -6.86
N GLU A 57 -2.37 4.79 -7.13
CA GLU A 57 -1.56 5.79 -7.83
C GLU A 57 -2.12 6.06 -9.24
N GLU A 58 -2.52 5.02 -9.97
CA GLU A 58 -3.17 5.15 -11.28
C GLU A 58 -4.48 5.92 -11.19
N GLU A 59 -5.37 5.53 -10.27
CA GLU A 59 -6.64 6.23 -10.06
C GLU A 59 -6.46 7.69 -9.58
N GLN A 60 -5.37 7.97 -8.85
CA GLN A 60 -5.00 9.34 -8.47
C GLN A 60 -4.49 10.17 -9.65
N LEU A 61 -3.69 9.57 -10.54
CA LEU A 61 -3.22 10.23 -11.77
C LEU A 61 -4.36 10.49 -12.75
N GLU A 62 -5.39 9.65 -12.75
CA GLU A 62 -6.64 9.86 -13.50
C GLU A 62 -7.64 10.81 -12.81
N GLU A 63 -7.25 11.46 -11.70
CA GLU A 63 -8.11 12.35 -10.90
C GLU A 63 -9.40 11.68 -10.37
N ARG A 64 -9.45 10.34 -10.34
CA ARG A 64 -10.58 9.57 -9.78
C ARG A 64 -10.54 9.51 -8.26
N LEU A 65 -9.33 9.56 -7.71
CA LEU A 65 -9.09 9.69 -6.28
C LEU A 65 -8.39 11.01 -6.04
N THR A 66 -9.06 11.91 -5.33
CA THR A 66 -8.50 13.25 -5.04
C THR A 66 -8.23 13.46 -3.56
N THR A 67 -8.80 12.60 -2.71
CA THR A 67 -8.71 12.72 -1.25
C THR A 67 -8.20 11.44 -0.61
N ARG A 68 -7.60 11.60 0.58
CA ARG A 68 -7.11 10.47 1.37
C ARG A 68 -8.24 9.51 1.77
N GLU A 69 -9.43 10.03 2.07
CA GLU A 69 -10.58 9.20 2.46
C GLU A 69 -11.05 8.30 1.31
N GLU A 70 -11.11 8.82 0.09
CA GLU A 70 -11.43 8.01 -1.09
C GLU A 70 -10.39 6.93 -1.35
N ALA A 71 -9.11 7.29 -1.24
CA ALA A 71 -8.02 6.33 -1.41
C ALA A 71 -8.01 5.25 -0.33
N LEU A 72 -8.34 5.57 0.94
CA LEU A 72 -8.48 4.59 2.01
C LEU A 72 -9.65 3.63 1.76
N LYS A 73 -10.80 4.15 1.32
CA LYS A 73 -11.94 3.32 0.93
C LYS A 73 -11.55 2.39 -0.21
N ARG A 74 -10.91 2.94 -1.25
CA ARG A 74 -10.48 2.17 -2.41
C ARG A 74 -9.45 1.10 -2.07
N MET A 75 -8.53 1.42 -1.17
CA MET A 75 -7.56 0.49 -0.61
C MET A 75 -8.24 -0.69 0.07
N ALA A 76 -9.25 -0.45 0.91
CA ALA A 76 -10.01 -1.51 1.57
C ALA A 76 -10.80 -2.38 0.57
N GLU A 77 -11.37 -1.78 -0.47
CA GLU A 77 -12.04 -2.52 -1.55
C GLU A 77 -11.08 -3.42 -2.34
N LEU A 78 -9.88 -2.91 -2.66
CA LEU A 78 -8.86 -3.68 -3.37
C LEU A 78 -8.29 -4.79 -2.49
N ALA A 79 -8.07 -4.52 -1.21
CA ALA A 79 -7.67 -5.52 -0.22
C ALA A 79 -8.65 -6.69 -0.17
N ALA A 80 -9.95 -6.40 -0.06
CA ALA A 80 -11.01 -7.42 0.00
C ALA A 80 -11.18 -8.24 -1.29
N LYS A 81 -10.76 -7.72 -2.44
CA LYS A 81 -10.78 -8.43 -3.74
C LYS A 81 -9.58 -9.36 -3.94
N LEU A 82 -8.48 -9.08 -3.25
CA LEU A 82 -7.19 -9.78 -3.40
C LEU A 82 -6.91 -10.77 -2.26
N SER A 83 -7.70 -10.71 -1.19
CA SER A 83 -7.80 -11.71 -0.11
C SER A 83 -8.71 -12.87 -0.49
#